data_AF-A0A8C6NEX7-F1
#
_entry.id   AF-A0A8C6NEX7-F1
#
_cell.length_a   1.000
_cell.length_b   1.000
_cell.length_c   1.000
_cell.angle_alpha   90.00
_cell.angle_beta   90.00
_cell.angle_gamma   90.00
#
_symmetry.space_group_name_H-M   'P 1'
#
loop_
_entity.id
_entity.type
_entity.pdbx_description
1 polymer ?
#
loop_
_entity_poly.entity_id
_entity_poly.type
_entity_poly.pdbx_seq_one_letter_code
_entity_poly.pdbx_strand_id
1 'polypeptide(L)'
;MGGSSYESLVNYAVAVPSQLYYPFSETVCLQLSRKQAVPIHVTVTLQSKAGNESLITQSISQLTFFHCTSFQVPPPVGNPDEVAFIVITVLEDSSEFQKKQKVLIKHTYKRTFIQTDKPVYKPGQIAHGMSFLAIHSY
;
A
#
# COMPACT_ATOMS: atom_id res chain seq x y z
N MET A 1 -4.35 -23.52 36.50
CA MET A 1 -3.31 -22.59 36.01
C MET A 1 -2.46 -23.36 35.01
N GLY A 2 -2.42 -22.92 33.76
CA GLY A 2 -1.71 -23.61 32.68
C GLY A 2 -2.26 -23.21 31.31
N GLY A 3 -2.27 -21.90 31.02
CA GLY A 3 -2.47 -21.45 29.65
C GLY A 3 -1.17 -21.70 28.90
N SER A 4 -1.12 -22.72 28.04
CA SER A 4 0.02 -22.89 27.14
C SER A 4 -0.02 -21.75 26.13
N SER A 5 0.81 -20.74 26.33
CA SER A 5 1.14 -19.76 25.31
C SER A 5 1.80 -20.51 24.16
N TYR A 6 1.08 -20.70 23.06
CA TYR A 6 1.68 -21.13 21.79
C TYR A 6 2.70 -20.06 21.40
N GLU A 7 3.98 -20.40 21.51
CA GLU A 7 5.05 -19.49 21.15
C GLU A 7 5.17 -19.48 19.62
N SER A 8 4.75 -18.38 18.98
CA SER A 8 4.80 -18.24 17.53
C SER A 8 6.24 -18.40 17.04
N LEU A 9 6.48 -19.40 16.18
CA LEU A 9 7.79 -19.70 15.57
C LEU A 9 8.20 -18.69 14.50
N VAL A 10 7.25 -17.87 14.06
CA VAL A 10 7.40 -16.86 13.01
C VAL A 10 6.94 -15.50 13.53
N ASN A 11 7.82 -14.51 13.46
CA ASN A 11 7.49 -13.10 13.62
C ASN A 11 7.46 -12.45 12.23
N TYR A 12 6.47 -11.61 11.99
CA TYR A 12 6.34 -10.90 10.72
C TYR A 12 5.91 -9.44 10.93
N ALA A 13 6.27 -8.60 9.97
CA ALA A 13 5.78 -7.25 9.83
C ALA A 13 5.48 -6.98 8.36
N VAL A 14 4.31 -6.38 8.09
CA VAL A 14 3.94 -5.89 6.77
C VAL A 14 3.83 -4.38 6.87
N ALA A 15 4.66 -3.68 6.09
CA ALA A 15 4.64 -2.23 5.99
C ALA A 15 3.96 -1.83 4.68
N VAL A 16 2.93 -1.01 4.80
CA VAL A 16 2.12 -0.50 3.70
C VAL A 16 1.54 0.86 4.13
N PRO A 17 1.41 1.84 3.23
CA PRO A 17 0.71 3.09 3.54
C PRO A 17 -0.73 2.83 3.98
N SER A 18 -1.22 3.63 4.94
CA SER A 18 -2.62 3.54 5.40
C SER A 18 -3.61 4.09 4.36
N GLN A 19 -3.13 4.95 3.46
CA GLN A 19 -3.88 5.54 2.35
C GLN A 19 -3.15 5.21 1.05
N LEU A 20 -3.87 4.67 0.08
CA LEU A 20 -3.37 4.26 -1.23
C LEU A 20 -4.03 5.16 -2.29
N TYR A 21 -3.24 5.73 -3.20
CA TYR A 21 -3.76 6.70 -4.17
C TYR A 21 -3.83 6.12 -5.59
N TYR A 22 -5.03 5.93 -6.10
CA TYR A 22 -5.24 5.63 -7.53
C TYR A 22 -4.98 6.88 -8.38
N PRO A 23 -4.31 6.80 -9.55
CA PRO A 23 -3.80 5.60 -10.25
C PRO A 23 -2.30 5.34 -10.04
N PHE A 24 -1.72 5.79 -8.92
CA PHE A 24 -0.29 5.66 -8.67
C PHE A 24 0.06 4.25 -8.19
N SER A 25 1.35 3.94 -8.25
CA SER A 25 1.88 2.73 -7.65
C SER A 25 2.27 2.99 -6.20
N GLU A 26 1.97 2.05 -5.32
CA GLU A 26 2.37 2.08 -3.91
C GLU A 26 3.31 0.91 -3.63
N THR A 27 4.05 0.97 -2.52
CA THR A 27 5.00 -0.08 -2.15
C THR A 27 4.55 -0.80 -0.89
N VAL A 28 4.62 -2.12 -0.91
CA VAL A 28 4.44 -2.98 0.26
C VAL A 28 5.74 -3.71 0.55
N CYS A 29 6.09 -3.79 1.84
CA CYS A 29 7.26 -4.51 2.32
C CYS A 29 6.85 -5.58 3.32
N LEU A 30 7.46 -6.75 3.19
CA LEU A 30 7.33 -7.88 4.11
C LEU A 30 8.68 -8.12 4.78
N GLN A 31 8.66 -8.08 6.11
CA GLN A 31 9.78 -8.51 6.94
C GLN A 31 9.37 -9.72 7.76
N LEU A 32 10.22 -10.74 7.79
CA LEU A 32 9.99 -12.00 8.48
C LEU A 32 11.24 -12.37 9.26
N SER A 33 11.03 -12.86 10.48
CA SER A 33 12.06 -13.42 11.36
C SER A 33 11.54 -14.70 11.98
N ARG A 34 12.29 -15.79 11.84
CA ARG A 34 11.87 -17.14 12.15
C ARG A 34 12.85 -17.80 13.12
N LYS A 35 12.34 -18.71 13.95
CA LYS A 35 13.16 -19.49 14.89
C LYS A 35 13.69 -20.79 14.28
N GLN A 36 13.07 -21.28 13.21
CA GLN A 36 13.42 -22.53 12.54
C GLN A 36 13.43 -22.34 11.02
N ALA A 37 14.24 -23.13 10.32
CA ALA A 37 14.45 -23.03 8.86
C ALA A 37 13.54 -23.98 8.05
N VAL A 38 12.37 -24.33 8.57
CA VAL A 38 11.37 -25.15 7.84
C VAL A 38 10.74 -24.32 6.73
N PRO A 39 10.49 -24.79 5.50
CA PRO A 39 9.86 -23.94 4.48
C PRO A 39 8.45 -23.48 4.88
N ILE A 40 8.14 -22.18 4.75
CA ILE A 40 6.79 -21.64 4.91
C ILE A 40 6.34 -20.95 3.63
N HIS A 41 5.03 -20.94 3.38
CA HIS A 41 4.45 -20.17 2.27
C HIS A 41 3.77 -18.93 2.82
N VAL A 42 4.16 -17.76 2.30
CA VAL A 42 3.60 -16.47 2.71
C VAL A 42 3.01 -15.76 1.52
N THR A 43 1.77 -15.30 1.70
CA THR A 43 1.04 -14.53 0.70
C THR A 43 0.54 -13.23 1.33
N VAL A 44 0.83 -12.10 0.69
CA VAL A 44 0.26 -10.78 1.02
C VAL A 44 -0.68 -10.38 -0.10
N THR A 45 -1.94 -10.12 0.23
CA THR A 45 -3.01 -9.87 -0.72
C THR A 45 -3.72 -8.56 -0.39
N LEU A 46 -3.99 -7.73 -1.39
CA LEU A 46 -4.92 -6.62 -1.32
C LEU A 46 -6.34 -7.13 -1.62
N GLN A 47 -7.22 -7.07 -0.64
CA GLN A 47 -8.65 -7.38 -0.80
C GLN A 47 -9.43 -6.07 -0.91
N SER A 48 -9.90 -5.78 -2.11
CA SER A 48 -10.75 -4.63 -2.44
C SER A 48 -12.11 -5.11 -2.96
N LYS A 49 -13.05 -4.19 -3.13
CA LYS A 49 -14.32 -4.45 -3.80
C LYS A 49 -14.15 -4.75 -5.29
N ALA A 50 -13.07 -4.27 -5.90
CA ALA A 50 -12.72 -4.61 -7.29
C ALA A 50 -12.26 -6.07 -7.43
N GLY A 51 -11.68 -6.63 -6.36
CA GLY A 51 -11.20 -8.00 -6.31
C GLY A 51 -10.03 -8.18 -5.35
N ASN A 52 -9.51 -9.42 -5.36
CA ASN A 52 -8.32 -9.80 -4.59
C ASN A 52 -7.09 -9.78 -5.50
N GLU A 53 -6.07 -9.04 -5.12
CA GLU A 53 -4.80 -8.95 -5.84
C GLU A 53 -3.67 -9.45 -4.94
N SER A 54 -2.93 -10.48 -5.37
CA SER A 54 -1.77 -10.97 -4.65
C SER A 54 -0.58 -10.05 -4.90
N LEU A 55 -0.11 -9.36 -3.86
CA LEU A 55 1.02 -8.43 -3.93
C LEU A 55 2.36 -9.18 -3.78
N ILE A 56 2.45 -10.10 -2.81
CA ILE A 56 3.64 -10.91 -2.56
C ILE A 56 3.21 -12.36 -2.39
N THR A 57 3.88 -13.29 -3.07
CA THR A 57 3.72 -14.73 -2.88
C THR A 57 5.10 -15.36 -2.85
N GLN A 58 5.52 -15.91 -1.71
CA GLN A 58 6.87 -16.44 -1.55
C GLN A 58 6.89 -17.73 -0.71
N SER A 59 7.79 -18.66 -1.09
CA SER A 59 8.18 -19.78 -0.26
C SER A 59 9.53 -19.46 0.40
N ILE A 60 9.56 -19.45 1.73
CA ILE A 60 10.67 -18.89 2.51
C ILE A 60 11.24 -19.98 3.42
N SER A 61 12.51 -20.30 3.21
CA SER A 61 13.29 -21.23 4.05
C SER A 61 14.33 -20.51 4.92
N GLN A 62 14.62 -19.24 4.63
CA GLN A 62 15.58 -18.43 5.39
C GLN A 62 15.02 -18.06 6.78
N LEU A 63 15.92 -17.94 7.77
CA LEU A 63 15.54 -17.46 9.11
C LEU A 63 15.11 -15.99 9.12
N THR A 64 15.69 -15.18 8.24
CA THR A 64 15.33 -13.77 8.05
C THR A 64 15.03 -13.52 6.59
N PHE A 65 13.92 -12.83 6.32
CA PHE A 65 13.53 -12.47 4.96
C PHE A 65 12.99 -11.04 4.94
N PHE A 66 13.40 -10.28 3.94
CA PHE A 66 12.91 -8.93 3.70
C PHE A 66 12.72 -8.74 2.20
N HIS A 67 11.53 -8.29 1.81
CA HIS A 67 11.22 -8.05 0.41
C HIS A 67 10.19 -6.93 0.29
N CYS A 68 10.43 -6.01 -0.65
CA CYS A 68 9.47 -4.98 -1.02
C CYS A 68 9.10 -5.14 -2.49
N THR A 69 7.85 -4.86 -2.81
CA THR A 69 7.36 -4.81 -4.17
C THR A 69 6.41 -3.62 -4.32
N SER A 70 6.41 -3.03 -5.51
CA SER A 70 5.47 -1.98 -5.87
C SER A 70 4.31 -2.56 -6.66
N PHE A 71 3.11 -2.07 -6.41
CA PHE A 71 1.88 -2.51 -7.08
C PHE A 71 1.06 -1.30 -7.51
N GLN A 72 0.27 -1.46 -8.56
CA GLN A 72 -0.63 -0.42 -9.03
C GLN A 72 -1.85 -0.37 -8.12
N VAL A 73 -2.18 0.77 -7.54
CA VAL A 73 -3.39 0.89 -6.72
C VAL A 73 -4.62 0.68 -7.63
N PRO A 74 -5.56 -0.22 -7.29
CA PRO A 74 -6.75 -0.43 -8.11
C PRO A 74 -7.72 0.75 -7.99
N PRO A 75 -8.59 0.97 -8.99
CA PRO A 75 -9.60 2.02 -8.92
C PRO A 75 -10.59 1.74 -7.78
N PRO A 76 -10.91 2.73 -6.92
CA PRO A 76 -11.88 2.54 -5.86
C PRO A 76 -13.29 2.33 -6.44
N VAL A 77 -13.97 1.28 -5.97
CA VAL A 77 -15.36 0.95 -6.32
C VAL A 77 -16.29 1.68 -5.35
N GLY A 78 -16.38 3.00 -5.53
CA GLY A 78 -17.21 3.91 -4.72
C GLY A 78 -16.78 5.36 -4.88
N ASN A 79 -17.65 6.30 -4.48
CA ASN A 79 -17.34 7.73 -4.45
C ASN A 79 -17.21 8.22 -3.00
N PRO A 80 -16.11 8.90 -2.58
CA PRO A 80 -14.81 9.08 -3.24
C PRO A 80 -13.71 8.09 -2.80
N ASP A 81 -13.94 7.40 -1.68
CA ASP A 81 -12.94 6.56 -1.00
C ASP A 81 -13.47 5.13 -0.83
N GLU A 82 -12.57 4.14 -0.86
CA GLU A 82 -12.87 2.74 -0.63
C GLU A 82 -12.05 2.18 0.53
N VAL A 83 -12.73 1.54 1.48
CA VAL A 83 -12.07 0.71 2.50
C VAL A 83 -11.68 -0.65 1.90
N ALA A 84 -10.40 -0.96 1.96
CA ALA A 84 -9.83 -2.24 1.54
C ALA A 84 -9.01 -2.88 2.69
N PHE A 85 -8.53 -4.10 2.47
CA PHE A 85 -7.74 -4.84 3.45
C PHE A 85 -6.46 -5.40 2.85
N ILE A 86 -5.35 -5.19 3.54
CA ILE A 86 -4.12 -5.95 3.31
C ILE A 86 -4.19 -7.19 4.20
N VAL A 87 -4.09 -8.35 3.58
CA VAL A 87 -4.20 -9.65 4.23
C VAL A 87 -2.90 -10.40 4.06
N ILE A 88 -2.29 -10.79 5.18
CA ILE A 88 -1.17 -11.71 5.18
C ILE A 88 -1.68 -13.09 5.60
N THR A 89 -1.40 -14.08 4.77
CA THR A 89 -1.59 -15.51 5.06
C THR A 89 -0.23 -16.17 5.15
N VAL A 90 0.02 -16.89 6.23
CA VAL A 90 1.22 -17.69 6.47
C VAL A 90 0.79 -19.13 6.63
N LEU A 91 1.29 -20.00 5.76
CA LEU A 91 1.09 -21.44 5.80
C LEU A 91 2.40 -22.09 6.29
N GLU A 92 2.32 -22.73 7.45
CA GLU A 92 3.42 -23.45 8.10
C GLU A 92 2.97 -24.89 8.38
N ASP A 93 3.54 -25.86 7.64
CA ASP A 93 3.20 -27.29 7.66
C ASP A 93 1.69 -27.58 7.59
N SER A 94 1.01 -27.65 8.75
CA SER A 94 -0.42 -27.92 8.89
C SER A 94 -1.21 -26.77 9.53
N SER A 95 -0.56 -25.65 9.83
CA SER A 95 -1.17 -24.46 10.43
C SER A 95 -1.26 -23.35 9.41
N GLU A 96 -2.43 -22.73 9.33
CA GLU A 96 -2.64 -21.48 8.59
C GLU A 96 -2.88 -20.36 9.60
N PHE A 97 -2.08 -19.30 9.47
CA PHE A 97 -2.28 -18.06 10.19
C PHE A 97 -2.65 -16.95 9.22
N GLN A 98 -3.70 -16.19 9.53
CA GLN A 98 -4.10 -15.04 8.74
C GLN A 98 -4.27 -13.80 9.61
N LYS A 99 -3.76 -12.66 9.13
CA LYS A 99 -4.03 -11.33 9.71
C LYS A 99 -4.45 -10.35 8.64
N LYS A 100 -5.38 -9.47 9.00
CA LYS A 100 -5.92 -8.43 8.12
C LYS A 100 -5.66 -7.06 8.71
N GLN A 101 -5.27 -6.12 7.85
CA GLN A 101 -5.04 -4.72 8.17
C GLN A 101 -5.89 -3.85 7.25
N LYS A 102 -6.61 -2.89 7.83
CA LYS A 102 -7.45 -1.96 7.07
C LYS A 102 -6.60 -0.88 6.39
N VAL A 103 -6.91 -0.58 5.14
CA VAL A 103 -6.34 0.52 4.35
C VAL A 103 -7.44 1.29 3.62
N LEU A 104 -7.14 2.50 3.16
CA LEU A 104 -8.08 3.36 2.46
C LEU A 104 -7.56 3.67 1.06
N ILE A 105 -8.29 3.23 0.04
CA ILE A 105 -8.01 3.57 -1.36
C ILE A 105 -8.74 4.87 -1.69
N LYS A 106 -8.02 5.83 -2.27
CA LYS A 106 -8.55 7.14 -2.65
C LYS A 106 -8.29 7.43 -4.11
N HIS A 107 -9.17 8.22 -4.70
CA HIS A 107 -8.82 8.93 -5.92
C HIS A 107 -7.83 10.05 -5.60
N THR A 108 -6.70 10.09 -6.33
CA THR A 108 -5.93 11.33 -6.37
C THR A 108 -6.75 12.42 -7.04
N TYR A 109 -6.99 13.52 -6.33
CA TYR A 109 -7.52 14.73 -6.94
C TYR A 109 -6.34 15.52 -7.46
N LYS A 110 -6.20 15.61 -8.79
CA LYS A 110 -5.23 16.50 -9.41
C LYS A 110 -5.51 17.94 -8.94
N ARG A 111 -4.71 18.45 -8.00
CA ARG A 111 -4.69 19.88 -7.69
C ARG A 111 -3.72 20.55 -8.65
N THR A 112 -4.26 21.08 -9.74
CA THR A 112 -3.49 21.95 -10.63
C THR A 112 -3.40 23.32 -9.95
N PHE A 113 -2.21 23.68 -9.48
CA PHE A 113 -1.94 25.05 -9.04
C PHE A 113 -1.60 25.91 -10.27
N ILE A 114 -2.37 26.96 -10.48
CA ILE A 114 -2.07 27.99 -11.48
C ILE A 114 -1.47 29.17 -10.73
N GLN A 115 -0.16 29.39 -10.91
CA GLN A 115 0.51 30.57 -10.36
C GLN A 115 0.59 31.62 -11.46
N THR A 116 -0.21 32.68 -11.33
CA THR A 116 -0.07 33.87 -12.18
C THR A 116 1.10 34.72 -11.67
N ASP A 117 1.78 35.44 -12.57
CA ASP A 117 2.89 36.34 -12.20
C ASP A 117 2.43 37.48 -11.28
N LYS A 118 1.13 37.83 -11.30
CA LYS A 118 0.51 38.88 -10.46
C LYS A 118 -0.89 38.50 -9.99
N PRO A 119 -1.31 38.91 -8.77
CA PRO A 119 -2.65 38.64 -8.24
C PRO A 119 -3.75 39.56 -8.79
N VAL A 120 -3.41 40.74 -9.35
CA VAL A 120 -4.35 41.71 -9.93
C VAL A 120 -3.70 42.43 -11.14
N TYR A 121 -4.37 42.47 -12.29
CA TYR A 121 -3.95 43.27 -13.46
C TYR A 121 -4.79 44.54 -13.57
N LYS A 122 -4.15 45.67 -13.92
CA LYS A 122 -4.84 46.93 -14.22
C LYS A 122 -5.40 46.91 -15.66
N PRO A 123 -6.49 47.64 -15.96
CA PRO A 123 -7.01 47.74 -17.32
C PRO A 123 -5.94 48.27 -18.28
N GLY A 124 -5.65 47.54 -19.36
CA GLY A 124 -4.65 47.91 -20.37
C GLY A 124 -3.28 47.22 -20.24
N GLN A 125 -3.06 46.35 -19.25
CA GLN A 125 -1.83 45.58 -19.13
C GLN A 125 -1.94 44.25 -19.91
N ILE A 126 -1.08 44.04 -20.91
CA ILE A 126 -0.96 42.74 -21.60
C ILE A 126 -0.06 41.84 -20.75
N ALA A 127 -0.59 40.68 -20.34
CA ALA A 127 0.18 39.66 -19.61
C ALA A 127 1.25 39.07 -20.54
N HIS A 128 2.49 39.52 -20.41
CA HIS A 128 3.62 38.92 -21.10
C HIS A 128 3.95 37.57 -20.44
N GLY A 129 3.42 36.49 -21.02
CA GLY A 129 3.83 35.12 -20.75
C GLY A 129 3.11 34.46 -19.57
N MET A 130 1.95 33.85 -19.84
CA MET A 130 1.46 32.76 -18.99
C MET A 130 2.39 31.56 -19.15
N SER A 131 3.46 31.50 -18.35
CA SER A 131 4.27 30.30 -18.24
C SER A 131 3.58 29.37 -17.23
N PHE A 132 2.87 28.35 -17.74
CA PHE A 132 2.22 27.35 -16.88
C PHE A 132 3.28 26.46 -16.23
N LEU A 133 3.67 26.77 -14.99
CA LEU A 133 4.34 25.79 -14.14
C LEU A 133 3.27 24.88 -13.54
N ALA A 134 3.04 23.73 -14.17
CA ALA A 134 2.24 22.66 -13.59
C ALA A 134 3.05 21.96 -12.49
N ILE A 135 3.01 22.50 -11.27
CA ILE A 135 3.56 21.82 -10.10
C ILE A 135 2.57 20.70 -9.74
N HIS A 136 2.95 19.46 -10.04
CA HIS A 136 2.24 18.29 -9.55
C HIS A 136 2.54 18.15 -8.05
N SER A 137 1.66 18.66 -7.21
CA SER A 137 1.70 18.38 -5.77
C SER A 137 0.88 17.11 -5.50
N TYR A 138 1.56 16.09 -4.97
CA TYR A 138 0.98 14.83 -4.50
C TYR A 138 0.37 15.00 -3.10
#